data_AF-V2WLC6-F1
#
_entry.id   AF-V2WLC6-F1
#
_cell.length_a   1.000
_cell.length_b   1.000
_cell.length_c   1.000
_cell.angle_alpha   90.00
_cell.angle_beta   90.00
_cell.angle_gamma   90.00
#
_symmetry.space_group_name_H-M   'P 1'
#
loop_
_entity.id
_entity.type
_entity.pdbx_description
1 polymer ?
#
loop_
_entity_poly.entity_id
_entity_poly.type
_entity_poly.pdbx_seq_one_letter_code
_entity_poly.pdbx_strand_id
1 'polypeptide(L)'
;MEFLSDYLLEYWLSRGKSDDLWSSWSDFGLYAAAEALGCLVEKILPTTNYLESFNRVLKHKHLPQAQHGGHRLRFDVLIMFIITDMIPSIFQERQLLAQEHNQAK
;
A
#
# COMPACT_ATOMS: atom_id res chain seq x y z
N MET A 1 13.92 -20.10 -7.66
CA MET A 1 13.75 -18.69 -8.05
C MET A 1 12.56 -18.47 -8.98
N GLU A 2 12.16 -19.45 -9.81
CA GLU A 2 10.96 -19.36 -10.68
C GLU A 2 9.66 -19.10 -9.89
N PHE A 3 9.40 -19.85 -8.82
CA PHE A 3 8.16 -19.72 -8.04
C PHE A 3 7.85 -18.31 -7.50
N LEU A 4 8.86 -17.56 -7.08
CA LEU A 4 8.67 -16.18 -6.58
C LEU A 4 8.37 -15.21 -7.73
N SER A 5 9.07 -15.38 -8.86
CA SER A 5 8.86 -14.55 -10.05
C SER A 5 7.46 -14.78 -10.63
N ASP A 6 7.04 -16.04 -10.72
CA ASP A 6 5.73 -16.42 -11.23
C ASP A 6 4.61 -15.94 -10.31
N TYR A 7 4.78 -16.12 -8.99
CA TYR A 7 3.83 -15.60 -7.99
C TYR A 7 3.65 -14.08 -8.07
N LEU A 8 4.74 -13.33 -8.21
CA LEU A 8 4.69 -11.87 -8.31
C LEU A 8 4.09 -11.41 -9.65
N LEU A 9 4.40 -12.09 -10.75
CA LEU A 9 3.85 -11.74 -12.07
C LEU A 9 2.36 -12.06 -12.19
N GLU A 10 1.93 -13.21 -11.67
CA GLU A 10 0.55 -13.67 -11.79
C GLU A 10 -0.40 -13.04 -10.78
N TYR A 11 0.08 -12.72 -9.57
CA TYR A 11 -0.77 -12.27 -8.47
C TYR A 11 -0.63 -10.78 -8.16
N TRP A 12 0.58 -10.21 -8.30
CA TRP A 12 0.84 -8.81 -7.96
C TRP A 12 0.81 -7.87 -9.17
N LEU A 13 1.25 -8.37 -10.32
CA LEU A 13 1.43 -7.60 -11.57
C LEU A 13 0.51 -8.11 -12.70
N SER A 14 -0.51 -8.89 -12.36
CA SER A 14 -1.30 -9.70 -13.29
C SER A 14 -1.78 -8.90 -14.50
N ARG A 15 -1.18 -9.11 -15.67
CA ARG A 15 -1.58 -8.46 -16.93
C ARG A 15 -2.93 -8.93 -17.50
N GLY A 16 -3.70 -9.76 -16.78
CA GLY A 16 -4.62 -10.68 -17.44
C GLY A 16 -6.03 -10.82 -16.89
N LYS A 17 -6.27 -10.71 -15.58
CA LYS A 17 -7.62 -10.90 -15.00
C LYS A 17 -7.56 -10.69 -13.49
N SER A 18 -8.48 -9.88 -12.97
CA SER A 18 -8.61 -9.41 -11.57
C SER A 18 -7.70 -8.25 -11.20
N ASP A 19 -8.33 -7.20 -10.62
CA ASP A 19 -7.75 -5.90 -10.32
C ASP A 19 -6.33 -6.03 -9.74
N ASP A 20 -5.34 -5.65 -10.53
CA ASP A 20 -3.94 -5.84 -10.20
C ASP A 20 -3.65 -5.24 -8.81
N LEU A 21 -2.95 -5.97 -7.95
CA LEU A 21 -2.74 -5.53 -6.56
C LEU A 21 -2.05 -4.16 -6.48
N TRP A 22 -1.18 -3.83 -7.45
CA TRP A 22 -0.56 -2.51 -7.56
C TRP A 22 -1.58 -1.38 -7.75
N SER A 23 -2.72 -1.64 -8.39
CA SER A 23 -3.80 -0.66 -8.59
C SER A 23 -4.48 -0.31 -7.26
N SER A 24 -4.56 -1.27 -6.34
CA SER A 24 -5.17 -1.10 -5.02
C SER A 24 -4.30 -0.30 -4.05
N TRP A 25 -2.98 -0.21 -4.29
CA TRP A 25 -2.02 0.48 -3.42
C TRP A 25 -1.34 1.68 -4.06
N SER A 26 -1.63 1.97 -5.33
CA SER A 26 -1.22 3.21 -5.99
C SER A 26 -2.35 4.24 -5.93
N ASP A 27 -2.18 5.40 -6.58
CA ASP A 27 -3.26 6.38 -6.70
C ASP A 27 -4.22 6.03 -7.85
N PHE A 28 -4.03 4.88 -8.50
CA PHE A 28 -4.79 4.46 -9.68
C PHE A 28 -6.31 4.50 -9.46
N GLY A 29 -6.78 3.97 -8.32
CA GLY A 29 -8.22 4.01 -8.00
C GLY A 29 -8.76 5.44 -7.85
N LEU A 30 -7.94 6.39 -7.38
CA LEU A 30 -8.29 7.79 -7.26
C LEU A 30 -8.43 8.46 -8.64
N TYR A 31 -7.48 8.21 -9.54
CA TYR A 31 -7.52 8.72 -10.92
C TYR A 31 -8.67 8.10 -11.72
N ALA A 32 -8.90 6.79 -11.59
CA ALA A 32 -10.01 6.10 -12.24
C ALA A 32 -11.37 6.63 -11.77
N ALA A 33 -11.51 6.93 -10.47
CA ALA A 33 -12.73 7.54 -9.93
C ALA A 33 -12.93 8.99 -10.44
N ALA A 34 -11.85 9.78 -10.52
CA ALA A 34 -11.88 11.15 -11.06
C ALA A 34 -12.33 11.16 -12.52
N GLU A 35 -11.79 10.24 -13.33
CA GLU A 35 -12.18 10.07 -14.73
C GLU A 35 -13.65 9.67 -14.85
N ALA A 36 -14.10 8.67 -14.08
CA ALA A 36 -15.49 8.22 -14.10
C ALA A 36 -16.49 9.30 -13.66
N LEU A 37 -16.09 10.19 -12.75
CA LEU A 37 -16.92 11.28 -12.24
C LEU A 37 -16.75 12.59 -13.01
N GLY A 38 -15.83 12.65 -13.98
CA GLY A 38 -15.55 13.84 -14.79
C GLY A 38 -15.09 15.03 -13.94
N CYS A 39 -14.37 14.78 -12.85
CA CYS A 39 -13.94 15.82 -11.93
C CYS A 39 -12.41 15.79 -11.71
N LEU A 40 -11.90 16.85 -11.09
CA LEU A 40 -10.49 16.92 -10.70
C LEU A 40 -10.21 15.92 -9.57
N VAL A 41 -9.03 15.31 -9.59
CA VAL A 41 -8.60 14.26 -8.63
C VAL A 41 -8.67 14.75 -7.19
N GLU A 42 -8.39 16.04 -6.95
CA GLU A 42 -8.45 16.67 -5.63
C GLU A 42 -9.89 16.75 -5.06
N LYS A 43 -10.91 16.57 -5.91
CA LYS A 43 -12.32 16.54 -5.49
C LYS A 43 -12.82 15.14 -5.16
N ILE A 44 -12.02 14.10 -5.43
CA ILE A 44 -12.36 12.74 -5.04
C ILE A 44 -12.07 12.60 -3.55
N LEU A 45 -13.12 12.32 -2.79
CA LEU A 45 -12.98 11.98 -1.38
C LEU A 45 -12.40 10.56 -1.27
N PRO A 46 -11.24 10.40 -0.60
CA PRO A 46 -10.71 9.08 -0.28
C PRO A 46 -11.72 8.32 0.58
N THR A 47 -11.93 7.04 0.31
CA THR A 47 -12.81 6.23 1.14
C THR A 47 -12.06 5.86 2.41
N THR A 48 -12.56 6.23 3.59
CA THR A 48 -11.96 5.92 4.91
C THR A 48 -11.99 4.42 5.26
N ASN A 49 -11.50 3.58 4.36
CA ASN A 49 -11.35 2.15 4.51
C ASN A 49 -9.99 1.86 5.17
N TYR A 50 -9.92 0.79 5.94
CA TYR A 50 -8.71 0.30 6.60
C TYR A 50 -7.53 0.09 5.62
N LEU A 51 -7.86 -0.21 4.36
CA LEU A 51 -6.90 -0.38 3.27
C LEU A 51 -6.27 0.94 2.84
N GLU A 52 -7.05 2.02 2.84
CA GLU A 52 -6.57 3.36 2.48
C GLU A 52 -5.70 3.95 3.60
N SER A 53 -6.08 3.71 4.86
CA SER A 53 -5.25 4.02 6.03
C SER A 53 -3.93 3.25 6.00
N PHE A 54 -3.96 1.96 5.64
CA PHE A 54 -2.74 1.16 5.43
C PHE A 54 -1.88 1.74 4.31
N ASN A 55 -2.46 2.01 3.14
CA ASN A 55 -1.77 2.58 1.99
C ASN A 55 -1.13 3.92 2.33
N ARG A 56 -1.81 4.77 3.11
CA ARG A 56 -1.27 6.06 3.53
C ARG A 56 -0.03 5.89 4.41
N VAL A 57 -0.08 4.99 5.39
CA VAL A 57 1.08 4.71 6.26
C VAL A 57 2.23 4.09 5.46
N LEU A 58 1.93 3.14 4.57
CA LEU A 58 2.91 2.54 3.68
C LEU A 58 3.60 3.59 2.79
N LYS A 59 2.83 4.44 2.10
CA LYS A 59 3.32 5.45 1.15
C LYS A 59 4.11 6.57 1.81
N HIS A 60 3.65 7.07 2.96
CA HIS A 60 4.19 8.31 3.54
C HIS A 60 5.14 8.08 4.72
N LYS A 61 5.13 6.91 5.35
CA LYS A 61 6.01 6.59 6.48
C LYS A 61 7.09 5.58 6.08
N HIS A 62 6.69 4.39 5.63
CA HIS A 62 7.65 3.29 5.45
C HIS A 62 8.42 3.34 4.13
N LEU A 63 7.77 3.61 3.00
CA LEU A 63 8.45 3.68 1.70
C LEU A 63 9.56 4.75 1.68
N PRO A 64 9.34 6.00 2.14
CA PRO A 64 10.40 7.01 2.13
C PRO A 64 11.58 6.67 3.04
N GLN A 65 11.34 5.98 4.16
CA GLN A 65 12.40 5.53 5.07
C GLN A 65 13.25 4.42 4.48
N ALA A 66 12.64 3.53 3.69
CA ALA A 66 13.35 2.45 3.02
C ALA A 66 14.06 2.92 1.73
N GLN A 67 13.66 4.06 1.15
CA GLN A 67 14.32 4.64 -0.02
C GLN A 67 15.66 5.29 0.33
N HIS A 68 16.70 5.05 -0.48
CA HIS A 68 17.98 5.73 -0.36
C HIS A 68 18.11 6.79 -1.45
N GLY A 69 18.20 8.06 -1.05
CA GLY A 69 18.37 9.19 -1.99
C GLY A 69 17.15 9.49 -2.87
N GLY A 70 15.92 9.13 -2.44
CA GLY A 70 14.69 9.38 -3.20
C GLY A 70 14.51 8.49 -4.44
N HIS A 71 15.39 7.51 -4.64
CA HIS A 71 15.24 6.53 -5.71
C HIS A 71 14.28 5.42 -5.31
N ARG A 72 13.51 4.92 -6.29
CA ARG A 72 12.61 3.80 -6.10
C ARG A 72 13.39 2.54 -5.71
N LEU A 73 12.87 1.80 -4.74
CA LEU A 73 13.40 0.50 -4.36
C LEU A 73 13.28 -0.48 -5.53
N ARG A 74 14.27 -1.35 -5.67
CA ARG A 74 14.14 -2.52 -6.55
C ARG A 74 13.01 -3.40 -6.01
N PHE A 75 12.24 -4.01 -6.90
CA PHE A 75 10.99 -4.66 -6.55
C PHE A 75 11.16 -5.85 -5.58
N ASP A 76 12.17 -6.67 -5.77
CA ASP A 76 12.62 -7.72 -4.85
C ASP A 76 12.90 -7.18 -3.43
N VAL A 77 13.62 -6.06 -3.35
CA VAL A 77 13.93 -5.39 -2.08
C VAL A 77 12.67 -4.82 -1.44
N LEU A 78 11.79 -4.22 -2.23
CA LEU A 78 10.51 -3.70 -1.77
C LEU A 78 9.65 -4.81 -1.15
N ILE A 79 9.52 -5.97 -1.81
CA ILE A 79 8.77 -7.10 -1.28
C ILE A 79 9.39 -7.62 0.02
N MET A 80 10.72 -7.73 0.07
CA MET A 80 11.41 -8.15 1.29
C MET A 80 11.08 -7.20 2.46
N PHE A 81 11.21 -5.89 2.26
CA PHE A 81 10.87 -4.89 3.28
C PHE A 81 9.41 -4.91 3.67
N ILE A 82 8.48 -5.07 2.72
CA ILE A 82 7.04 -5.15 3.02
C ILE A 82 6.77 -6.30 3.99
N ILE A 83 7.32 -7.48 3.72
CA ILE A 83 7.08 -8.69 4.51
C ILE A 83 7.81 -8.63 5.86
N THR A 84 9.08 -8.22 5.87
CA THR A 84 9.93 -8.33 7.06
C THR A 84 9.82 -7.16 8.02
N ASP A 85 9.42 -5.98 7.54
CA ASP A 85 9.49 -4.74 8.30
C ASP A 85 8.16 -3.96 8.29
N MET A 86 7.66 -3.60 7.11
CA MET A 86 6.55 -2.65 7.00
C MET A 86 5.23 -3.24 7.51
N ILE A 87 4.87 -4.47 7.12
CA ILE A 87 3.65 -5.13 7.61
C ILE A 87 3.72 -5.35 9.13
N PRO A 88 4.76 -6.00 9.70
CA PRO A 88 4.88 -6.16 11.14
C PRO A 88 4.78 -4.84 11.91
N SER A 89 5.47 -3.80 11.45
CA SER A 89 5.48 -2.48 12.10
C SER A 89 4.08 -1.85 12.14
N ILE A 90 3.34 -1.91 11.04
CA ILE A 90 1.97 -1.36 10.97
C ILE A 90 1.03 -2.11 11.92
N PHE A 91 1.12 -3.44 12.01
CA PHE A 91 0.31 -4.22 12.94
C PHE A 91 0.67 -3.92 14.41
N GLN A 92 1.96 -3.76 14.72
CA GLN A 92 2.41 -3.40 16.06
C GLN A 92 1.91 -2.01 16.48
N GLU A 93 2.00 -1.02 15.59
CA GLU A 93 1.48 0.33 15.85
C GLU A 93 -0.03 0.31 16.11
N ARG A 94 -0.79 -0.47 15.34
CA ARG A 94 -2.24 -0.63 15.57
C ARG A 94 -2.56 -1.34 16.89
N GLN A 95 -1.77 -2.33 17.29
CA GLN A 95 -1.94 -3.00 18.58
C GLN A 95 -1.68 -2.05 19.75
N LEU A 96 -0.63 -1.23 19.67
CA LEU A 96 -0.32 -0.23 20.69
C LEU A 96 -1.46 0.80 20.82
N LEU A 97 -1.93 1.36 19.70
CA LEU A 97 -3.05 2.31 19.70
C LEU A 97 -4.33 1.70 20.28
N ALA A 98 -4.60 0.42 20.01
CA ALA A 98 -5.74 -0.29 20.59
C ALA A 98 -5.60 -0.51 22.10
N GLN A 99 -4.38 -0.76 22.59
CA GLN A 99 -4.10 -0.87 24.02
C GLN A 99 -4.27 0.46 24.74
N GLU A 100 -3.73 1.55 24.18
CA GLU A 100 -3.88 2.90 24.73
C GLU A 100 -5.35 3.32 24.82
N HIS A 101 -6.14 3.04 23.77
CA HIS A 101 -7.57 3.34 23.77
C HIS A 101 -8.35 2.55 24.84
N ASN A 102 -7.93 1.31 25.12
CA ASN A 102 -8.55 0.48 26.16
C ASN A 102 -8.10 0.86 27.58
N GLN A 103 -6.93 1.46 27.75
CA GLN A 103 -6.45 1.95 29.05
C GLN A 103 -7.00 3.33 29.42
N ALA A 104 -7.46 4.11 28.43
CA ALA A 104 -8.06 5.42 28.63
C ALA A 104 -9.58 5.39 28.88
N LYS A 105 -10.19 4.19 28.89
CA LYS A 105 -11.58 3.93 29.29
C LYS A 105 -11.64 3.34 30.69
#